data_AF-A0A9E0J1Q5-F1
#
_entry.id   AF-A0A9E0J1Q5-F1
#
_cell.length_a   1.000
_cell.length_b   1.000
_cell.length_c   1.000
_cell.angle_alpha   90.00
_cell.angle_beta   90.00
_cell.angle_gamma   90.00
#
_symmetry.space_group_name_H-M   'P 1'
#
loop_
_entity.id
_entity.type
_entity.pdbx_description
1 polymer ?
#
loop_
_entity_poly.entity_id
_entity_poly.type
_entity_poly.pdbx_seq_one_letter_code
_entity_poly.pdbx_strand_id
1 'polypeptide(L)'
;MKRYILLLFLLGLLSSHHAQNRQNLFILDASGSMWQKIGGQNKIAIAKQVMKKIVQDLPAGDRVGLIAYGHNRKTDCNDIETLVPLAPLDRALFSKKLDAINPQGKTPIARSVAHALSVAKAATSHVNIILVSDGLETCEGSACDLLKSAKDQGAKITLHVVGFGIEEKDLSTLECLAQAGGGQYFPANDTEELTKALKQSVEEPVKNGGFLSVKVTLDQQDVDATIKVYKKGETKEIAFGRSYTGPKTNPRIFLLPEGDYELEVCPIALDGRPVQRLADLKVHSGDTLQKIVDFTNGRFEILVTRNGALSDAVVTLYHTGTRRVAAQTRSYKDPKNNPAKFKVVPGTYDVYISSVEIQGRPEIRIDRQNLASGDVISLSHGWKSGELTVGARKGDAYVDATVGVYLKKTNANVANGRTYLSVSTNPKTFILEPGEYEIRLSAVKPAGLGKKTLNATVKEKGTVEVTGKW
;
A
#
# COMPACT_ATOMS: atom_id res chain seq x y z
N MET A 1 -54.15 -19.31 -46.13
CA MET A 1 -54.13 -17.95 -45.55
C MET A 1 -54.61 -17.97 -44.11
N LYS A 2 -53.71 -18.08 -43.12
CA LYS A 2 -54.00 -17.76 -41.71
C LYS A 2 -52.73 -17.14 -41.12
N ARG A 3 -52.80 -15.84 -40.85
CA ARG A 3 -51.75 -15.03 -40.22
C ARG A 3 -51.71 -15.37 -38.73
N TYR A 4 -50.58 -15.87 -38.23
CA TYR A 4 -50.31 -15.90 -36.79
C TYR A 4 -49.50 -14.66 -36.44
N ILE A 5 -50.11 -13.76 -35.67
CA ILE A 5 -49.45 -12.60 -35.03
C ILE A 5 -48.78 -13.14 -33.78
N LEU A 6 -47.45 -13.09 -33.75
CA LEU A 6 -46.63 -13.42 -32.58
C LEU A 6 -46.62 -12.20 -31.64
N LEU A 7 -47.36 -12.27 -30.54
CA LEU A 7 -47.34 -11.25 -29.48
C LEU A 7 -46.13 -11.54 -28.57
N LEU A 8 -45.08 -10.72 -28.65
CA LEU A 8 -43.97 -10.74 -27.70
C LEU A 8 -44.44 -10.13 -26.37
N PHE A 9 -44.62 -10.97 -25.35
CA PHE A 9 -44.76 -10.54 -23.96
C PHE A 9 -43.37 -10.21 -23.40
N LEU A 10 -43.00 -8.92 -23.42
CA LEU A 10 -41.82 -8.42 -22.73
C LEU A 10 -42.14 -8.31 -21.23
N LEU A 11 -41.95 -9.40 -20.48
CA LEU A 11 -41.97 -9.33 -19.00
C LEU A 11 -40.70 -8.60 -18.55
N GLY A 12 -40.79 -7.28 -18.42
CA GLY A 12 -39.77 -6.50 -17.72
C GLY A 12 -39.75 -6.92 -16.25
N LEU A 13 -38.71 -7.67 -15.87
CA LEU A 13 -38.32 -7.84 -14.47
C LEU A 13 -37.88 -6.46 -13.95
N LEU A 14 -38.84 -5.66 -13.49
CA LEU A 14 -38.57 -4.56 -12.56
C LEU A 14 -38.05 -5.21 -11.28
N SER A 15 -36.73 -5.29 -11.16
CA SER A 15 -36.09 -5.50 -9.86
C SER A 15 -36.52 -4.36 -8.96
N SER A 16 -37.56 -4.59 -8.15
CA SER A 16 -37.88 -3.72 -7.04
C SER A 16 -36.63 -3.68 -6.14
N HIS A 17 -35.84 -2.61 -6.26
CA HIS A 17 -34.98 -2.19 -5.17
C HIS A 17 -35.94 -1.85 -4.02
N HIS A 18 -36.26 -2.84 -3.20
CA HIS A 18 -36.84 -2.58 -1.91
C HIS A 18 -35.77 -1.79 -1.15
N ALA A 19 -35.88 -0.46 -1.18
CA ALA A 19 -35.13 0.39 -0.28
C ALA A 19 -35.53 -0.04 1.13
N GLN A 20 -34.70 -0.87 1.76
CA GLN A 20 -34.92 -1.26 3.13
C GLN A 20 -34.68 0.00 3.96
N ASN A 21 -35.70 0.49 4.66
CA ASN A 21 -35.55 1.67 5.53
C ASN A 21 -34.59 1.30 6.67
N ARG A 22 -33.33 1.72 6.57
CA ARG A 22 -32.31 1.38 7.57
C ARG A 22 -32.56 2.20 8.82
N GLN A 23 -32.20 1.63 9.98
CA GLN A 23 -32.29 2.34 11.26
C GLN A 23 -30.89 2.53 11.81
N ASN A 24 -30.38 3.76 11.75
CA ASN A 24 -29.05 4.12 12.25
C ASN A 24 -29.17 4.94 13.53
N LEU A 25 -28.66 4.42 14.64
CA LEU A 25 -28.63 5.11 15.93
C LEU A 25 -27.19 5.47 16.29
N PHE A 26 -26.84 6.75 16.18
CA PHE A 26 -25.53 7.23 16.57
C PHE A 26 -25.46 7.43 18.08
N ILE A 27 -24.33 7.04 18.68
CA ILE A 27 -23.92 7.43 20.03
C ILE A 27 -22.63 8.23 19.86
N LEU A 28 -22.66 9.51 20.22
CA LEU A 28 -21.50 10.38 20.12
C LEU A 28 -20.90 10.66 21.50
N ASP A 29 -19.61 10.38 21.63
CA ASP A 29 -18.78 10.87 22.72
C ASP A 29 -18.68 12.40 22.67
N ALA A 30 -19.09 13.03 23.74
CA ALA A 30 -18.87 14.45 24.01
C ALA A 30 -18.30 14.64 25.42
N SER A 31 -17.48 13.71 25.88
CA SER A 31 -16.70 13.85 27.09
C SER A 31 -15.58 14.87 26.93
N GLY A 32 -14.99 15.32 28.04
CA GLY A 32 -13.96 16.38 28.01
C GLY A 32 -12.74 16.09 27.12
N SER A 33 -12.40 14.82 26.88
CA SER A 33 -11.29 14.41 25.98
C SER A 33 -11.49 14.85 24.53
N MET A 34 -12.74 15.00 24.09
CA MET A 34 -13.08 15.43 22.73
C MET A 34 -12.66 16.87 22.40
N TRP A 35 -12.19 17.65 23.39
CA TRP A 35 -11.51 18.93 23.19
C TRP A 35 -10.06 18.82 22.75
N GLN A 36 -9.43 17.65 22.91
CA GLN A 36 -8.10 17.40 22.40
C GLN A 36 -8.05 17.58 20.89
N LYS A 37 -6.86 17.90 20.39
CA LYS A 37 -6.64 18.18 18.98
C LYS A 37 -6.04 17.00 18.25
N ILE A 38 -6.44 16.83 17.00
CA ILE A 38 -5.82 15.94 16.02
C ILE A 38 -5.66 16.73 14.72
N GLY A 39 -4.45 16.75 14.16
CA GLY A 39 -4.13 17.62 13.02
C GLY A 39 -4.41 19.11 13.26
N GLY A 40 -4.31 19.58 14.51
CA GLY A 40 -4.53 20.98 14.89
C GLY A 40 -6.00 21.40 15.11
N GLN A 41 -6.97 20.53 14.85
CA GLN A 41 -8.40 20.77 15.09
C GLN A 41 -8.94 19.92 16.23
N ASN A 42 -9.93 20.42 16.97
CA ASN A 42 -10.53 19.68 18.08
C ASN A 42 -11.27 18.45 17.56
N LYS A 43 -11.14 17.30 18.23
CA LYS A 43 -11.78 16.04 17.84
C LYS A 43 -13.29 16.20 17.66
N ILE A 44 -13.97 16.89 18.58
CA ILE A 44 -15.42 17.15 18.45
C ILE A 44 -15.78 17.92 17.18
N ALA A 45 -14.96 18.87 16.75
CA ALA A 45 -15.27 19.67 15.56
C ALA A 45 -15.20 18.79 14.31
N ILE A 46 -14.18 17.94 14.21
CA ILE A 46 -14.03 16.96 13.13
C ILE A 46 -15.19 15.96 13.16
N ALA A 47 -15.52 15.39 14.32
CA ALA A 47 -16.61 14.42 14.46
C ALA A 47 -17.95 15.00 14.00
N LYS A 48 -18.29 16.23 14.44
CA LYS A 48 -19.50 16.94 13.99
C LYS A 48 -19.50 17.15 12.48
N GLN A 49 -18.41 17.65 11.92
CA GLN A 49 -18.29 17.91 10.48
C GLN A 49 -18.51 16.63 9.67
N VAL A 50 -17.84 15.55 10.04
CA VAL A 50 -17.94 14.27 9.33
C VAL A 50 -19.34 13.68 9.48
N MET A 51 -19.89 13.61 10.70
CA MET A 51 -21.24 13.07 10.93
C MET A 51 -22.31 13.82 10.13
N LYS A 52 -22.24 15.15 10.02
CA LYS A 52 -23.15 15.93 9.14
C LYS A 52 -23.05 15.47 7.70
N LYS A 53 -21.84 15.29 7.18
CA LYS A 53 -21.62 14.83 5.79
C LYS A 53 -22.21 13.43 5.58
N ILE A 54 -22.01 12.53 6.52
CA ILE A 54 -22.55 11.16 6.44
C ILE A 54 -24.08 11.18 6.43
N VAL A 55 -24.70 11.92 7.35
CA VAL A 55 -26.16 12.00 7.44
C VAL A 55 -26.80 12.73 6.25
N GLN A 56 -26.09 13.68 5.65
CA GLN A 56 -26.49 14.30 4.38
C GLN A 56 -26.61 13.25 3.27
N ASP A 57 -25.62 12.35 3.17
CA ASP A 57 -25.52 11.32 2.14
C ASP A 57 -26.47 10.12 2.37
N LEU A 58 -27.11 10.00 3.54
CA LEU A 58 -28.05 8.91 3.81
C LEU A 58 -29.35 9.08 2.98
N PRO A 59 -29.94 7.97 2.47
CA PRO A 59 -31.26 7.94 1.86
C PRO A 59 -32.36 8.57 2.72
N ALA A 60 -33.28 9.30 2.10
CA ALA A 60 -34.36 10.00 2.80
C ALA A 60 -35.35 9.07 3.53
N GLY A 61 -35.42 7.78 3.16
CA GLY A 61 -36.26 6.78 3.81
C GLY A 61 -35.67 6.20 5.10
N ASP A 62 -34.38 6.46 5.37
CA ASP A 62 -33.72 5.94 6.57
C ASP A 62 -34.27 6.61 7.84
N ARG A 63 -34.24 5.87 8.94
CA ARG A 63 -34.50 6.39 10.29
C ARG A 63 -33.17 6.63 10.99
N VAL A 64 -33.00 7.83 11.53
CA VAL A 64 -31.74 8.25 12.15
C VAL A 64 -31.99 8.83 13.53
N GLY A 65 -31.24 8.35 14.52
CA GLY A 65 -31.24 8.87 15.89
C GLY A 65 -29.84 9.32 16.33
N LEU A 66 -29.80 10.18 17.35
CA LEU A 66 -28.57 10.67 17.97
C LEU A 66 -28.70 10.65 19.49
N ILE A 67 -27.84 9.86 20.13
CA ILE A 67 -27.57 9.90 21.55
C ILE A 67 -26.21 10.57 21.73
N ALA A 68 -26.08 11.43 22.74
CA ALA A 68 -24.79 11.98 23.16
C ALA A 68 -24.60 11.74 24.66
N TYR A 69 -23.35 11.50 25.06
CA TYR A 69 -22.99 11.45 26.47
C TYR A 69 -21.91 12.49 26.83
N GLY A 70 -21.90 12.90 28.10
CA GLY A 70 -20.90 13.82 28.64
C GLY A 70 -20.99 15.27 28.14
N HIS A 71 -22.07 15.67 27.47
CA HIS A 71 -22.16 17.00 26.85
C HIS A 71 -22.80 18.10 27.72
N ASN A 72 -23.32 17.76 28.91
CA ASN A 72 -24.03 18.72 29.79
C ASN A 72 -23.43 18.83 31.19
N ARG A 73 -22.92 17.72 31.76
CA ARG A 73 -22.58 17.63 33.19
C ARG A 73 -21.19 17.03 33.40
N LYS A 74 -20.32 17.81 34.06
CA LYS A 74 -18.88 17.52 34.18
C LYS A 74 -18.54 16.18 34.87
N THR A 75 -19.31 15.78 35.88
CA THR A 75 -18.96 14.65 36.75
C THR A 75 -20.06 13.60 36.86
N ASP A 76 -21.14 13.72 36.09
CA ASP A 76 -22.30 12.81 36.17
C ASP A 76 -22.20 11.67 35.14
N CYS A 77 -22.12 10.45 35.63
CA CYS A 77 -22.12 9.25 34.80
C CYS A 77 -23.51 8.92 34.19
N ASN A 78 -24.55 9.66 34.56
CA ASN A 78 -25.87 9.58 33.94
C ASN A 78 -26.08 10.67 32.87
N ASP A 79 -25.03 11.41 32.48
CA ASP A 79 -25.11 12.40 31.42
C ASP A 79 -25.20 11.77 30.05
N ILE A 80 -26.41 11.28 29.73
CA ILE A 80 -26.78 10.60 28.48
C ILE A 80 -28.10 11.21 28.02
N GLU A 81 -28.16 11.67 26.78
CA GLU A 81 -29.36 12.30 26.23
C GLU A 81 -29.63 11.81 24.81
N THR A 82 -30.90 11.52 24.51
CA THR A 82 -31.37 11.35 23.14
C THR A 82 -31.67 12.73 22.55
N LEU A 83 -30.70 13.28 21.81
CA LEU A 83 -30.83 14.59 21.16
C LEU A 83 -31.74 14.56 19.94
N VAL A 84 -31.72 13.43 19.23
CA VAL A 84 -32.60 13.15 18.08
C VAL A 84 -33.19 11.75 18.30
N PRO A 85 -34.53 11.60 18.39
CA PRO A 85 -35.16 10.30 18.53
C PRO A 85 -34.97 9.47 17.25
N LEU A 86 -35.01 8.13 17.35
CA LEU A 86 -34.90 7.24 16.20
C LEU A 86 -36.18 7.30 15.34
N ALA A 87 -36.19 8.25 14.42
CA ALA A 87 -37.35 8.65 13.60
C ALA A 87 -36.91 8.84 12.14
N PRO A 88 -37.86 8.99 11.18
CA PRO A 88 -37.52 9.34 9.79
C PRO A 88 -36.52 10.49 9.72
N LEU A 89 -35.55 10.38 8.82
CA LEU A 89 -34.41 11.28 8.74
C LEU A 89 -34.82 12.76 8.57
N ASP A 90 -34.58 13.56 9.60
CA ASP A 90 -34.61 15.02 9.57
C ASP A 90 -33.17 15.57 9.64
N ARG A 91 -32.62 15.90 8.46
CA ARG A 91 -31.25 16.40 8.32
C ARG A 91 -31.04 17.74 9.04
N ALA A 92 -32.06 18.60 9.06
CA ALA A 92 -31.95 19.93 9.65
C ALA A 92 -31.95 19.85 11.18
N LEU A 93 -32.86 19.07 11.76
CA LEU A 93 -32.88 18.78 13.19
C LEU A 93 -31.59 18.11 13.63
N PHE A 94 -31.11 17.11 12.90
CA PHE A 94 -29.88 16.40 13.23
C PHE A 94 -28.67 17.34 13.25
N SER A 95 -28.48 18.14 12.19
CA SER A 95 -27.38 19.10 12.14
C SER A 95 -27.46 20.13 13.27
N LYS A 96 -28.67 20.67 13.53
CA LYS A 96 -28.88 21.67 14.61
C LYS A 96 -28.54 21.10 15.98
N LYS A 97 -28.99 19.88 16.28
CA LYS A 97 -28.73 19.20 17.56
C LYS A 97 -27.25 18.86 17.72
N LEU A 98 -26.63 18.37 16.66
CA LEU A 98 -25.19 18.06 16.63
C LEU A 98 -24.34 19.32 16.84
N ASP A 99 -24.72 20.46 16.26
CA ASP A 99 -24.02 21.74 16.47
C ASP A 99 -24.03 22.22 17.92
N ALA A 100 -25.14 22.00 18.63
CA ALA A 100 -25.31 22.43 20.02
C ALA A 100 -24.48 21.63 21.04
N ILE A 101 -23.92 20.48 20.67
CA ILE A 101 -23.16 19.62 21.59
C ILE A 101 -21.89 20.33 22.06
N ASN A 102 -21.65 20.36 23.36
CA ASN A 102 -20.45 20.96 23.93
C ASN A 102 -19.75 19.96 24.86
N PRO A 103 -18.50 19.52 24.57
CA PRO A 103 -17.91 18.50 25.41
C PRO A 103 -17.60 18.97 26.83
N GLN A 104 -17.93 18.17 27.85
CA GLN A 104 -17.81 18.63 29.25
C GLN A 104 -17.53 17.54 30.29
N GLY A 105 -18.05 16.34 30.10
CA GLY A 105 -18.28 15.34 31.13
C GLY A 105 -17.43 14.08 31.03
N LYS A 106 -17.88 13.05 31.75
CA LYS A 106 -17.28 11.70 31.74
C LYS A 106 -17.73 10.88 30.52
N THR A 107 -17.26 9.64 30.43
CA THR A 107 -17.42 8.72 29.29
C THR A 107 -18.22 7.48 29.71
N PRO A 108 -19.56 7.59 29.97
CA PRO A 108 -20.40 6.48 30.44
C PRO A 108 -20.84 5.55 29.30
N ILE A 109 -19.90 4.80 28.70
CA ILE A 109 -20.16 3.99 27.51
C ILE A 109 -21.21 2.89 27.78
N ALA A 110 -21.06 2.10 28.84
CA ALA A 110 -21.95 1.00 29.18
C ALA A 110 -23.39 1.47 29.40
N ARG A 111 -23.57 2.60 30.09
CA ARG A 111 -24.91 3.18 30.29
C ARG A 111 -25.48 3.75 29.00
N SER A 112 -24.64 4.34 28.14
CA SER A 112 -25.05 4.84 26.82
C SER A 112 -25.49 3.70 25.90
N VAL A 113 -24.77 2.58 25.91
CA VAL A 113 -25.15 1.37 25.18
C VAL A 113 -26.43 0.78 25.75
N ALA A 114 -26.60 0.71 27.08
CA ALA A 114 -27.86 0.25 27.69
C ALA A 114 -29.06 1.12 27.28
N HIS A 115 -28.87 2.45 27.26
CA HIS A 115 -29.87 3.40 26.78
C HIS A 115 -30.20 3.17 25.30
N ALA A 116 -29.19 2.98 24.46
CA ALA A 116 -29.38 2.67 23.04
C ALA A 116 -30.09 1.33 22.81
N LEU A 117 -29.80 0.30 23.61
CA LEU A 117 -30.53 -0.98 23.57
C LEU A 117 -32.00 -0.83 23.96
N SER A 118 -32.32 0.04 24.92
CA SER A 118 -33.70 0.39 25.27
C SER A 118 -34.43 1.05 24.09
N VAL A 119 -33.79 2.03 23.43
CA VAL A 119 -34.31 2.66 22.21
C VAL A 119 -34.52 1.62 21.10
N ALA A 120 -33.56 0.71 20.90
CA ALA A 120 -33.63 -0.33 19.88
C ALA A 120 -34.71 -1.39 20.17
N LYS A 121 -34.99 -1.69 21.44
CA LYS A 121 -36.07 -2.62 21.84
C LYS A 121 -37.46 -2.10 21.45
N ALA A 122 -37.63 -0.78 21.41
CA ALA A 122 -38.86 -0.15 20.94
C ALA A 122 -38.98 -0.09 19.41
N ALA A 123 -37.93 -0.42 18.66
CA ALA A 123 -37.92 -0.42 17.21
C ALA A 123 -38.56 -1.69 16.63
N THR A 124 -39.20 -1.56 15.46
CA THR A 124 -39.89 -2.66 14.78
C THR A 124 -38.98 -3.52 13.89
N SER A 125 -37.75 -3.07 13.64
CA SER A 125 -36.77 -3.76 12.80
C SER A 125 -35.38 -3.70 13.39
N HIS A 126 -34.42 -4.33 12.72
CA HIS A 126 -33.01 -4.30 13.10
C HIS A 126 -32.49 -2.86 13.23
N VAL A 127 -31.73 -2.59 14.29
CA VAL A 127 -31.11 -1.27 14.54
C VAL A 127 -29.60 -1.38 14.45
N ASN A 128 -29.01 -0.55 13.60
CA ASN A 128 -27.58 -0.38 13.48
C ASN A 128 -27.12 0.75 14.43
N ILE A 129 -26.38 0.40 15.46
CA ILE A 129 -25.86 1.31 16.47
C ILE A 129 -24.42 1.66 16.10
N ILE A 130 -24.09 2.95 16.02
CA ILE A 130 -22.75 3.44 15.71
C ILE A 130 -22.24 4.27 16.88
N LEU A 131 -21.32 3.72 17.67
CA LEU A 131 -20.63 4.43 18.74
C LEU A 131 -19.40 5.15 18.17
N VAL A 132 -19.33 6.47 18.32
CA VAL A 132 -18.14 7.28 18.00
C VAL A 132 -17.50 7.70 19.33
N SER A 133 -16.32 7.17 19.65
CA SER A 133 -15.65 7.40 20.94
C SER A 133 -14.17 7.74 20.76
N ASP A 134 -13.65 8.65 21.59
CA ASP A 134 -12.22 8.98 21.68
C ASP A 134 -11.56 8.52 22.98
N GLY A 135 -12.29 7.77 23.82
CA GLY A 135 -11.75 7.24 25.07
C GLY A 135 -12.42 5.96 25.57
N LEU A 136 -11.98 5.56 26.77
CA LEU A 136 -12.50 4.42 27.52
C LEU A 136 -13.60 4.83 28.51
N GLU A 137 -14.31 3.81 28.98
CA GLU A 137 -15.25 3.91 30.09
C GLU A 137 -14.60 4.55 31.34
N THR A 138 -15.23 5.59 31.89
CA THR A 138 -14.78 6.26 33.13
C THR A 138 -15.84 6.21 34.24
N CYS A 139 -16.89 5.41 34.04
CA CYS A 139 -18.07 5.34 34.90
C CYS A 139 -18.41 3.92 35.38
N GLU A 140 -17.40 3.04 35.41
CA GLU A 140 -17.43 1.71 36.04
C GLU A 140 -18.57 0.83 35.52
N GLY A 141 -18.55 0.51 34.22
CA GLY A 141 -19.51 -0.39 33.57
C GLY A 141 -18.86 -1.34 32.56
N SER A 142 -19.51 -2.48 32.33
CA SER A 142 -19.09 -3.44 31.29
C SER A 142 -20.09 -3.43 30.13
N ALA A 143 -19.80 -2.61 29.11
CA ALA A 143 -20.61 -2.55 27.90
C ALA A 143 -20.53 -3.86 27.09
N CYS A 144 -19.40 -4.57 27.14
CA CYS A 144 -19.21 -5.81 26.39
C CYS A 144 -20.10 -6.93 26.92
N ASP A 145 -20.17 -7.12 28.25
CA ASP A 145 -21.03 -8.15 28.85
C ASP A 145 -22.52 -7.83 28.69
N LEU A 146 -22.87 -6.55 28.78
CA LEU A 146 -24.21 -6.06 28.50
C LEU A 146 -24.64 -6.40 27.05
N LEU A 147 -23.77 -6.18 26.07
CA LEU A 147 -24.05 -6.49 24.66
C LEU A 147 -24.18 -7.99 24.42
N LYS A 148 -23.28 -8.81 24.99
CA LYS A 148 -23.38 -10.28 24.90
C LYS A 148 -24.74 -10.76 25.41
N SER A 149 -25.12 -10.34 26.63
CA SER A 149 -26.41 -10.68 27.23
C SER A 149 -27.59 -10.23 26.37
N ALA A 150 -27.53 -9.01 25.80
CA ALA A 150 -28.57 -8.52 24.91
C ALA A 150 -28.69 -9.34 23.61
N LYS A 151 -27.56 -9.74 23.00
CA LYS A 151 -27.53 -10.60 21.81
C LYS A 151 -28.05 -12.00 22.12
N ASP A 152 -27.69 -12.57 23.26
CA ASP A 152 -28.19 -13.87 23.72
C ASP A 152 -29.71 -13.85 23.95
N GLN A 153 -30.25 -12.70 24.37
CA GLN A 153 -31.70 -12.45 24.49
C GLN A 153 -32.39 -12.14 23.14
N GLY A 154 -31.67 -12.23 22.02
CA GLY A 154 -32.23 -12.04 20.68
C GLY A 154 -32.36 -10.58 20.25
N ALA A 155 -31.61 -9.66 20.84
CA ALA A 155 -31.61 -8.25 20.40
C ALA A 155 -31.23 -8.14 18.92
N LYS A 156 -32.14 -7.54 18.13
CA LYS A 156 -31.96 -7.28 16.69
C LYS A 156 -31.14 -6.00 16.49
N ILE A 157 -29.90 -6.05 16.95
CA ILE A 157 -28.95 -4.94 16.83
C ILE A 157 -27.64 -5.39 16.22
N THR A 158 -26.98 -4.44 15.56
CA THR A 158 -25.55 -4.47 15.27
C THR A 158 -24.93 -3.26 15.95
N LEU A 159 -23.80 -3.41 16.64
CA LEU A 159 -23.06 -2.28 17.19
C LEU A 159 -21.69 -2.18 16.54
N HIS A 160 -21.48 -1.11 15.79
CA HIS A 160 -20.17 -0.69 15.30
C HIS A 160 -19.54 0.31 16.27
N VAL A 161 -18.22 0.27 16.39
CA VAL A 161 -17.45 1.25 17.19
C VAL A 161 -16.47 1.95 16.29
N VAL A 162 -16.58 3.26 16.17
CA VAL A 162 -15.61 4.13 15.51
C VAL A 162 -14.73 4.76 16.60
N GLY A 163 -13.51 4.27 16.74
CA GLY A 163 -12.54 4.80 17.69
C GLY A 163 -11.76 5.94 17.08
N PHE A 164 -11.93 7.17 17.59
CA PHE A 164 -11.37 8.37 17.01
C PHE A 164 -10.23 8.96 17.84
N GLY A 165 -9.00 8.84 17.38
CA GLY A 165 -7.81 9.31 18.11
C GLY A 165 -7.60 8.57 19.42
N ILE A 166 -7.78 7.24 19.40
CA ILE A 166 -7.63 6.31 20.52
C ILE A 166 -6.17 5.82 20.59
N GLU A 167 -5.62 5.74 21.79
CA GLU A 167 -4.32 5.09 22.05
C GLU A 167 -4.41 3.56 21.97
N GLU A 168 -3.32 2.91 21.56
CA GLU A 168 -3.31 1.46 21.30
C GLU A 168 -3.76 0.60 22.50
N LYS A 169 -3.34 0.96 23.71
CA LYS A 169 -3.68 0.25 24.95
C LYS A 169 -5.19 0.14 25.21
N ASP A 170 -5.97 1.05 24.64
CA ASP A 170 -7.40 1.22 24.90
C ASP A 170 -8.28 0.52 23.84
N LEU A 171 -7.68 0.05 22.74
CA LEU A 171 -8.39 -0.55 21.60
C LEU A 171 -9.15 -1.83 21.96
N SER A 172 -8.56 -2.69 22.79
CA SER A 172 -9.11 -4.02 23.07
C SER A 172 -10.51 -4.00 23.70
N THR A 173 -10.79 -2.99 24.52
CA THR A 173 -12.11 -2.82 25.13
C THR A 173 -13.13 -2.45 24.07
N LEU A 174 -12.82 -1.47 23.21
CA LEU A 174 -13.71 -1.02 22.14
C LEU A 174 -13.95 -2.10 21.07
N GLU A 175 -12.95 -2.92 20.79
CA GLU A 175 -13.10 -4.08 19.91
C GLU A 175 -14.04 -5.14 20.51
N CYS A 176 -13.96 -5.39 21.82
CA CYS A 176 -14.91 -6.27 22.53
C CYS A 176 -16.35 -5.80 22.31
N LEU A 177 -16.62 -4.48 22.43
CA LEU A 177 -17.96 -3.93 22.21
C LEU A 177 -18.46 -4.20 20.79
N ALA A 178 -17.63 -3.92 19.79
CA ALA A 178 -18.00 -4.16 18.40
C ALA A 178 -18.31 -5.65 18.14
N GLN A 179 -17.44 -6.55 18.62
CA GLN A 179 -17.62 -7.99 18.46
C GLN A 179 -18.85 -8.50 19.21
N ALA A 180 -19.04 -8.10 20.47
CA ALA A 180 -20.20 -8.45 21.28
C ALA A 180 -21.51 -7.92 20.68
N GLY A 181 -21.47 -6.78 20.01
CA GLY A 181 -22.61 -6.23 19.27
C GLY A 181 -22.84 -6.86 17.90
N GLY A 182 -21.98 -7.78 17.45
CA GLY A 182 -22.02 -8.35 16.10
C GLY A 182 -21.71 -7.35 14.98
N GLY A 183 -20.98 -6.28 15.30
CA GLY A 183 -20.51 -5.28 14.34
C GLY A 183 -18.99 -5.28 14.20
N GLN A 184 -18.46 -4.13 13.82
CA GLN A 184 -17.03 -3.95 13.51
C GLN A 184 -16.47 -2.74 14.25
N TYR A 185 -15.21 -2.86 14.64
CA TYR A 185 -14.43 -1.73 15.13
C TYR A 185 -13.80 -1.02 13.92
N PHE A 186 -13.79 0.30 13.91
CA PHE A 186 -13.17 1.12 12.87
C PHE A 186 -12.24 2.13 13.52
N PRO A 187 -10.90 1.98 13.41
CA PRO A 187 -9.97 2.98 13.90
C PRO A 187 -9.97 4.21 12.98
N ALA A 188 -9.84 5.40 13.58
CA ALA A 188 -9.67 6.66 12.85
C ALA A 188 -8.71 7.60 13.59
N ASN A 189 -7.68 8.06 12.90
CA ASN A 189 -6.62 8.94 13.44
C ASN A 189 -6.54 10.29 12.72
N ASP A 190 -7.46 10.55 11.81
CA ASP A 190 -7.62 11.83 11.14
C ASP A 190 -9.03 11.97 10.56
N THR A 191 -9.27 13.07 9.85
CA THR A 191 -10.58 13.38 9.25
C THR A 191 -10.95 12.43 8.10
N GLU A 192 -9.96 11.97 7.33
CA GLU A 192 -10.18 11.09 6.19
C GLU A 192 -10.53 9.68 6.68
N GLU A 193 -9.75 9.14 7.62
CA GLU A 193 -10.02 7.86 8.26
C GLU A 193 -11.38 7.88 8.98
N LEU A 194 -11.72 8.96 9.68
CA LEU A 194 -13.03 9.08 10.34
C LEU A 194 -14.18 9.09 9.33
N THR A 195 -14.01 9.80 8.21
CA THR A 195 -15.00 9.81 7.13
C THR A 195 -15.21 8.42 6.56
N LYS A 196 -14.12 7.68 6.32
CA LYS A 196 -14.19 6.32 5.81
C LYS A 196 -14.84 5.36 6.81
N ALA A 197 -14.43 5.42 8.07
CA ALA A 197 -14.98 4.62 9.16
C ALA A 197 -16.50 4.82 9.31
N LEU A 198 -16.96 6.08 9.33
CA LEU A 198 -18.39 6.37 9.44
C LEU A 198 -19.19 6.02 8.17
N LYS A 199 -18.59 6.11 6.98
CA LYS A 199 -19.24 5.62 5.75
C LYS A 199 -19.47 4.12 5.82
N GLN A 200 -18.47 3.36 6.25
CA GLN A 200 -18.58 1.90 6.37
C GLN A 200 -19.55 1.49 7.47
N SER A 201 -19.58 2.20 8.60
CA SER A 201 -20.43 1.82 9.74
C SER A 201 -21.93 2.03 9.51
N VAL A 202 -22.34 2.81 8.51
CA VAL A 202 -23.75 3.00 8.12
C VAL A 202 -24.20 2.13 6.95
N GLU A 203 -23.30 1.31 6.39
CA GLU A 203 -23.64 0.28 5.42
C GLU A 203 -24.43 -0.86 6.10
N GLU A 204 -25.10 -1.71 5.30
CA GLU A 204 -25.89 -2.79 5.88
C GLU A 204 -25.00 -3.78 6.64
N PRO A 205 -25.43 -4.24 7.84
CA PRO A 205 -24.68 -5.23 8.59
C PRO A 205 -24.50 -6.52 7.80
N VAL A 206 -23.29 -7.09 7.85
CA VAL A 206 -23.01 -8.41 7.29
C VAL A 206 -23.86 -9.46 7.99
N LYS A 207 -24.74 -10.14 7.24
CA LYS A 207 -25.54 -11.28 7.74
C LYS A 207 -24.86 -12.59 7.34
N ASN A 208 -24.75 -13.53 8.29
CA ASN A 208 -24.18 -14.86 8.06
C ASN A 208 -22.79 -14.81 7.38
N GLY A 209 -21.88 -13.99 7.91
CA GLY A 209 -20.52 -13.85 7.41
C GLY A 209 -19.50 -14.82 8.02
N GLY A 210 -18.28 -14.80 7.50
CA GLY A 210 -17.10 -15.42 8.09
C GLY A 210 -16.10 -14.37 8.56
N PHE A 211 -15.11 -14.79 9.34
CA PHE A 211 -14.06 -13.92 9.85
C PHE A 211 -12.78 -14.08 9.04
N LEU A 212 -12.15 -12.95 8.70
CA LEU A 212 -10.78 -12.89 8.19
C LEU A 212 -9.88 -12.31 9.29
N SER A 213 -8.96 -13.12 9.80
CA SER A 213 -7.97 -12.73 10.81
C SER A 213 -6.62 -12.52 10.13
N VAL A 214 -6.12 -11.29 10.16
CA VAL A 214 -4.89 -10.88 9.48
C VAL A 214 -3.85 -10.48 10.53
N LYS A 215 -2.85 -11.33 10.71
CA LYS A 215 -1.65 -11.05 11.50
C LYS A 215 -0.59 -10.40 10.62
N VAL A 216 0.05 -9.33 11.08
CA VAL A 216 1.12 -8.66 10.35
C VAL A 216 2.40 -8.65 11.17
N THR A 217 3.49 -9.17 10.61
CA THR A 217 4.77 -9.30 11.30
C THR A 217 5.93 -8.71 10.50
N LEU A 218 7.01 -8.40 11.21
CA LEU A 218 8.33 -8.10 10.66
C LEU A 218 9.37 -8.71 11.59
N ASP A 219 10.24 -9.58 11.07
CA ASP A 219 11.27 -10.25 11.88
C ASP A 219 10.67 -10.92 13.13
N GLN A 220 9.52 -11.58 12.95
CA GLN A 220 8.70 -12.25 13.99
C GLN A 220 8.01 -11.34 15.02
N GLN A 221 8.15 -10.02 14.92
CA GLN A 221 7.48 -9.06 15.79
C GLN A 221 6.21 -8.54 15.14
N ASP A 222 5.17 -8.32 15.95
CA ASP A 222 3.90 -7.74 15.49
C ASP A 222 4.10 -6.27 15.13
N VAL A 223 3.66 -5.87 13.93
CA VAL A 223 3.89 -4.51 13.43
C VAL A 223 2.62 -3.78 13.04
N ASP A 224 2.71 -2.46 13.19
CA ASP A 224 1.68 -1.53 12.79
C ASP A 224 1.53 -1.46 11.26
N ALA A 225 0.35 -1.84 10.76
CA ALA A 225 0.05 -1.87 9.34
C ALA A 225 -1.41 -1.54 9.04
N THR A 226 -1.60 -0.81 7.94
CA THR A 226 -2.93 -0.68 7.33
C THR A 226 -3.26 -1.93 6.53
N ILE A 227 -4.53 -2.33 6.59
CA ILE A 227 -5.07 -3.52 5.93
C ILE A 227 -6.33 -3.10 5.19
N LYS A 228 -6.37 -3.36 3.89
CA LYS A 228 -7.52 -3.12 3.02
C LYS A 228 -8.00 -4.46 2.46
N VAL A 229 -9.30 -4.70 2.53
CA VAL A 229 -9.94 -5.89 1.99
C VAL A 229 -10.79 -5.49 0.78
N TYR A 230 -10.66 -6.25 -0.29
CA TYR A 230 -11.41 -6.08 -1.53
C TYR A 230 -12.12 -7.39 -1.84
N LYS A 231 -13.32 -7.32 -2.42
CA LYS A 231 -13.90 -8.50 -3.05
C LYS A 231 -13.09 -8.82 -4.31
N LYS A 232 -12.88 -10.10 -4.61
CA LYS A 232 -12.02 -10.54 -5.72
C LYS A 232 -12.39 -9.83 -7.03
N GLY A 233 -11.40 -9.20 -7.67
CA GLY A 233 -11.57 -8.44 -8.91
C GLY A 233 -12.22 -7.05 -8.78
N GLU A 234 -12.59 -6.60 -7.57
CA GLU A 234 -13.12 -5.26 -7.35
C GLU A 234 -12.03 -4.26 -6.94
N THR A 235 -12.18 -3.01 -7.35
CA THR A 235 -11.23 -1.93 -7.00
C THR A 235 -11.65 -1.12 -5.77
N LYS A 236 -12.91 -1.25 -5.33
CA LYS A 236 -13.41 -0.58 -4.15
C LYS A 236 -13.18 -1.49 -2.94
N GLU A 237 -12.46 -0.97 -1.95
CA GLU A 237 -12.27 -1.66 -0.68
C GLU A 237 -13.63 -1.80 0.05
N ILE A 238 -13.88 -2.99 0.58
CA ILE A 238 -15.10 -3.30 1.34
C ILE A 238 -14.87 -3.25 2.86
N ALA A 239 -13.62 -3.38 3.28
CA ALA A 239 -13.23 -3.24 4.69
C ALA A 239 -11.84 -2.62 4.80
N PHE A 240 -11.63 -1.90 5.89
CA PHE A 240 -10.36 -1.29 6.23
C PHE A 240 -10.09 -1.44 7.72
N GLY A 241 -8.84 -1.71 8.05
CA GLY A 241 -8.40 -1.81 9.44
C GLY A 241 -6.92 -1.51 9.57
N ARG A 242 -6.48 -1.44 10.83
CA ARG A 242 -5.08 -1.27 11.20
C ARG A 242 -4.73 -2.36 12.20
N SER A 243 -3.74 -3.19 11.89
CA SER A 243 -3.10 -4.02 12.91
C SER A 243 -2.11 -3.14 13.64
N TYR A 244 -2.13 -3.08 14.97
CA TYR A 244 -1.13 -2.32 15.72
C TYR A 244 0.00 -3.27 16.17
N THR A 245 0.77 -2.92 17.20
CA THR A 245 1.94 -3.69 17.68
C THR A 245 1.63 -4.69 18.79
N GLY A 246 0.45 -4.60 19.40
CA GLY A 246 0.03 -5.44 20.52
C GLY A 246 -0.76 -6.69 20.09
N PRO A 247 -0.70 -7.77 20.88
CA PRO A 247 -1.38 -9.04 20.57
C PRO A 247 -2.91 -8.97 20.64
N LYS A 248 -3.45 -7.88 21.20
CA LYS A 248 -4.90 -7.66 21.26
C LYS A 248 -5.46 -7.07 19.97
N THR A 249 -4.62 -6.40 19.20
CA THR A 249 -4.98 -5.59 18.01
C THR A 249 -4.30 -6.12 16.75
N ASN A 250 -3.39 -7.07 16.90
CA ASN A 250 -2.73 -7.86 15.87
C ASN A 250 -2.78 -9.34 16.30
N PRO A 251 -3.62 -10.19 15.66
CA PRO A 251 -4.21 -10.02 14.35
C PRO A 251 -5.42 -9.09 14.31
N ARG A 252 -5.60 -8.42 13.18
CA ARG A 252 -6.80 -7.64 12.87
C ARG A 252 -7.90 -8.55 12.34
N ILE A 253 -9.10 -8.47 12.92
CA ILE A 253 -10.25 -9.32 12.54
C ILE A 253 -11.27 -8.50 11.74
N PHE A 254 -11.71 -9.05 10.61
CA PHE A 254 -12.77 -8.52 9.76
C PHE A 254 -13.93 -9.51 9.69
N LEU A 255 -15.16 -9.04 9.87
CA LEU A 255 -16.37 -9.81 9.57
C LEU A 255 -16.79 -9.51 8.14
N LEU A 256 -16.77 -10.51 7.27
CA LEU A 256 -17.04 -10.36 5.84
C LEU A 256 -18.16 -11.31 5.42
N PRO A 257 -18.97 -10.96 4.39
CA PRO A 257 -19.86 -11.93 3.77
C PRO A 257 -19.10 -13.18 3.30
N GLU A 258 -19.82 -14.26 3.00
CA GLU A 258 -19.23 -15.39 2.30
C GLU A 258 -18.76 -14.96 0.90
N GLY A 259 -17.54 -15.35 0.52
CA GLY A 259 -17.00 -15.03 -0.80
C GLY A 259 -15.49 -15.13 -0.93
N ASP A 260 -15.00 -14.72 -2.10
CA ASP A 260 -13.59 -14.64 -2.44
C ASP A 260 -13.09 -13.19 -2.31
N TYR A 261 -11.93 -13.04 -1.67
CA TYR A 261 -11.36 -11.74 -1.30
C TYR A 261 -9.90 -11.60 -1.71
N GLU A 262 -9.48 -10.35 -1.80
CA GLU A 262 -8.11 -9.88 -1.96
C GLU A 262 -7.76 -8.93 -0.82
N LEU A 263 -6.48 -8.86 -0.44
CA LEU A 263 -5.98 -8.08 0.66
C LEU A 263 -4.79 -7.24 0.22
N GLU A 264 -4.74 -5.98 0.62
CA GLU A 264 -3.53 -5.16 0.60
C GLU A 264 -3.10 -4.84 2.03
N VAL A 265 -1.85 -5.14 2.35
CA VAL A 265 -1.25 -4.84 3.66
C VAL A 265 -0.06 -3.92 3.48
N CYS A 266 -0.03 -2.83 4.23
CA CYS A 266 1.04 -1.84 4.19
C CYS A 266 1.47 -1.45 5.62
N PRO A 267 2.67 -1.89 6.07
CA PRO A 267 3.27 -1.44 7.31
C PRO A 267 3.49 0.08 7.28
N ILE A 268 3.09 0.75 8.36
CA ILE A 268 3.09 2.21 8.42
C ILE A 268 4.49 2.76 8.66
N ALA A 269 5.27 2.06 9.49
CA ALA A 269 6.61 2.47 9.93
C ALA A 269 7.73 2.12 8.94
N LEU A 270 7.45 1.35 7.88
CA LEU A 270 8.45 0.99 6.89
C LEU A 270 8.59 2.06 5.81
N ASP A 271 9.83 2.51 5.58
CA ASP A 271 10.18 3.43 4.52
C ASP A 271 9.73 2.91 3.16
N GLY A 272 9.24 3.82 2.32
CA GLY A 272 8.72 3.48 1.00
C GLY A 272 7.34 2.79 1.02
N ARG A 273 6.72 2.59 2.19
CA ARG A 273 5.33 2.08 2.32
C ARG A 273 5.08 0.83 1.46
N PRO A 274 5.83 -0.26 1.68
CA PRO A 274 5.69 -1.47 0.87
C PRO A 274 4.32 -2.09 1.06
N VAL A 275 3.73 -2.55 -0.05
CA VAL A 275 2.41 -3.18 -0.06
C VAL A 275 2.56 -4.65 -0.46
N GLN A 276 2.15 -5.55 0.42
CA GLN A 276 1.95 -6.96 0.04
C GLN A 276 0.49 -7.17 -0.34
N ARG A 277 0.28 -7.89 -1.45
CA ARG A 277 -1.04 -8.28 -1.94
C ARG A 277 -1.24 -9.77 -1.80
N LEU A 278 -2.33 -10.17 -1.16
CA LEU A 278 -2.75 -11.56 -1.08
C LEU A 278 -4.07 -11.68 -1.86
N ALA A 279 -4.18 -12.71 -2.70
CA ALA A 279 -5.38 -13.01 -3.46
C ALA A 279 -5.95 -14.37 -3.06
N ASP A 280 -7.11 -14.70 -3.64
CA ASP A 280 -7.77 -16.00 -3.48
C ASP A 280 -8.09 -16.38 -2.03
N LEU A 281 -8.47 -15.37 -1.22
CA LEU A 281 -8.86 -15.54 0.17
C LEU A 281 -10.33 -15.95 0.26
N LYS A 282 -10.61 -17.22 0.51
CA LYS A 282 -11.97 -17.74 0.63
C LYS A 282 -12.49 -17.64 2.05
N VAL A 283 -13.50 -16.80 2.27
CA VAL A 283 -14.16 -16.66 3.57
C VAL A 283 -15.50 -17.37 3.51
N HIS A 284 -15.72 -18.31 4.42
CA HIS A 284 -16.96 -19.08 4.55
C HIS A 284 -17.74 -18.66 5.78
N SER A 285 -19.07 -18.72 5.70
CA SER A 285 -19.97 -18.36 6.80
C SER A 285 -19.66 -19.18 8.06
N GLY A 286 -19.53 -18.52 9.21
CA GLY A 286 -19.25 -19.18 10.50
C GLY A 286 -17.79 -19.59 10.73
N ASP A 287 -16.95 -19.56 9.70
CA ASP A 287 -15.53 -19.93 9.80
C ASP A 287 -14.64 -18.70 10.08
N THR A 288 -13.39 -18.96 10.48
CA THR A 288 -12.34 -17.94 10.58
C THR A 288 -11.14 -18.31 9.71
N LEU A 289 -10.91 -17.55 8.63
CA LEU A 289 -9.71 -17.65 7.80
C LEU A 289 -8.56 -16.87 8.46
N GLN A 290 -7.48 -17.55 8.82
CA GLN A 290 -6.28 -16.93 9.38
C GLN A 290 -5.23 -16.68 8.29
N LYS A 291 -4.62 -15.50 8.30
CA LYS A 291 -3.53 -15.10 7.40
C LYS A 291 -2.44 -14.39 8.18
N ILE A 292 -1.20 -14.78 7.92
CA ILE A 292 -0.01 -14.09 8.41
C ILE A 292 0.64 -13.41 7.21
N VAL A 293 0.87 -12.11 7.31
CA VAL A 293 1.57 -11.31 6.31
C VAL A 293 2.88 -10.83 6.92
N ASP A 294 3.97 -11.49 6.55
CA ASP A 294 5.29 -11.23 7.11
C ASP A 294 6.12 -10.34 6.19
N PHE A 295 6.71 -9.28 6.72
CA PHE A 295 7.57 -8.33 6.03
C PHE A 295 9.06 -8.53 6.30
N THR A 296 9.46 -9.63 6.95
CA THR A 296 10.87 -10.06 7.08
C THR A 296 11.61 -9.88 5.76
N ASN A 297 12.71 -9.12 5.80
CA ASN A 297 13.47 -8.78 4.60
C ASN A 297 13.98 -10.05 3.91
N GLY A 298 13.69 -10.19 2.62
CA GLY A 298 14.38 -11.14 1.76
C GLY A 298 15.72 -10.59 1.28
N ARG A 299 16.43 -11.41 0.51
CA ARG A 299 17.75 -11.06 -0.04
C ARG A 299 17.81 -11.26 -1.54
N PHE A 300 18.50 -10.35 -2.22
CA PHE A 300 19.00 -10.60 -3.57
C PHE A 300 20.50 -10.85 -3.51
N GLU A 301 20.98 -11.82 -4.28
CA GLU A 301 22.40 -12.09 -4.49
C GLU A 301 22.67 -12.15 -6.00
N ILE A 302 23.35 -11.13 -6.55
CA ILE A 302 23.52 -10.94 -7.98
C ILE A 302 24.98 -11.11 -8.35
N LEU A 303 25.32 -12.26 -8.93
CA LEU A 303 26.67 -12.57 -9.41
C LEU A 303 26.90 -11.90 -10.76
N VAL A 304 27.92 -11.04 -10.86
CA VAL A 304 28.25 -10.38 -12.13
C VAL A 304 29.64 -10.81 -12.60
N THR A 305 29.72 -11.28 -13.83
CA THR A 305 30.99 -11.67 -14.44
C THR A 305 31.22 -10.96 -15.76
N ARG A 306 32.48 -10.91 -16.21
CA ARG A 306 32.88 -10.51 -17.55
C ARG A 306 33.90 -11.52 -18.04
N ASN A 307 33.63 -12.14 -19.18
CA ASN A 307 34.47 -13.19 -19.77
C ASN A 307 34.76 -14.37 -18.81
N GLY A 308 33.88 -14.62 -17.84
CA GLY A 308 33.99 -15.68 -16.83
C GLY A 308 34.69 -15.29 -15.52
N ALA A 309 35.26 -14.09 -15.42
CA ALA A 309 35.84 -13.56 -14.17
C ALA A 309 34.88 -12.58 -13.48
N LEU A 310 35.00 -12.42 -12.16
CA LEU A 310 34.20 -11.44 -11.40
C LEU A 310 34.38 -10.03 -11.97
N SER A 311 33.28 -9.27 -12.07
CA SER A 311 33.27 -7.98 -12.75
C SER A 311 32.58 -6.88 -11.94
N ASP A 312 33.07 -5.66 -12.11
CA ASP A 312 32.47 -4.45 -11.56
C ASP A 312 31.27 -4.00 -12.41
N ALA A 313 30.14 -3.81 -11.73
CA ALA A 313 28.90 -3.32 -12.30
C ALA A 313 28.09 -2.57 -11.25
N VAL A 314 27.27 -1.62 -11.68
CA VAL A 314 26.20 -1.06 -10.85
C VAL A 314 24.99 -1.97 -10.95
N VAL A 315 24.47 -2.40 -9.81
CA VAL A 315 23.29 -3.25 -9.71
C VAL A 315 22.19 -2.48 -8.97
N THR A 316 21.05 -2.29 -9.62
CA THR A 316 19.93 -1.50 -9.10
C THR A 316 18.66 -2.33 -9.11
N LEU A 317 17.96 -2.35 -7.97
CA LEU A 317 16.62 -2.92 -7.83
C LEU A 317 15.58 -1.80 -7.92
N TYR A 318 14.62 -1.93 -8.82
CA TYR A 318 13.45 -1.07 -8.90
C TYR A 318 12.20 -1.83 -8.47
N HIS A 319 11.25 -1.17 -7.82
CA HIS A 319 9.91 -1.76 -7.69
C HIS A 319 9.27 -1.86 -9.08
N THR A 320 8.85 -3.06 -9.47
CA THR A 320 8.32 -3.33 -10.81
C THR A 320 7.16 -2.40 -11.17
N GLY A 321 7.14 -1.92 -12.41
CA GLY A 321 6.11 -1.00 -12.90
C GLY A 321 6.25 0.43 -12.38
N THR A 322 7.31 0.73 -11.62
CA THR A 322 7.62 2.07 -11.11
C THR A 322 9.04 2.48 -11.48
N ARG A 323 9.40 3.76 -11.23
CA ARG A 323 10.78 4.26 -11.30
C ARG A 323 11.45 4.38 -9.93
N ARG A 324 10.84 3.80 -8.89
CA ARG A 324 11.34 3.92 -7.52
C ARG A 324 12.44 2.88 -7.28
N VAL A 325 13.63 3.36 -6.96
CA VAL A 325 14.76 2.52 -6.53
C VAL A 325 14.44 1.92 -5.17
N ALA A 326 14.49 0.60 -5.07
CA ALA A 326 14.39 -0.13 -3.81
C ALA A 326 15.75 -0.26 -3.14
N ALA A 327 16.79 -0.56 -3.91
CA ALA A 327 18.18 -0.60 -3.44
C ALA A 327 19.15 -0.50 -4.62
N GLN A 328 20.37 -0.05 -4.36
CA GLN A 328 21.45 0.02 -5.34
C GLN A 328 22.78 -0.31 -4.68
N THR A 329 23.64 -1.07 -5.34
CA THR A 329 25.01 -1.33 -4.91
C THR A 329 25.92 -1.59 -6.12
N ARG A 330 27.19 -1.86 -5.87
CA ARG A 330 28.15 -2.31 -6.88
C ARG A 330 28.57 -3.75 -6.64
N SER A 331 28.70 -4.52 -7.72
CA SER A 331 29.54 -5.71 -7.71
C SER A 331 31.00 -5.29 -7.93
N TYR A 332 31.96 -6.10 -7.49
CA TYR A 332 33.38 -5.83 -7.71
C TYR A 332 34.09 -7.07 -8.27
N LYS A 333 35.39 -6.93 -8.54
CA LYS A 333 36.26 -8.00 -9.06
C LYS A 333 36.76 -8.96 -7.97
N ASP A 334 36.09 -9.00 -6.84
CA ASP A 334 36.48 -9.79 -5.68
C ASP A 334 35.28 -10.57 -5.10
N PRO A 335 35.51 -11.75 -4.51
CA PRO A 335 34.44 -12.61 -4.01
C PRO A 335 33.76 -12.10 -2.74
N LYS A 336 34.33 -11.10 -2.05
CA LYS A 336 33.72 -10.51 -0.85
C LYS A 336 32.54 -9.61 -1.24
N ASN A 337 32.64 -8.90 -2.36
CA ASN A 337 31.63 -7.96 -2.83
C ASN A 337 30.96 -8.39 -4.15
N ASN A 338 31.14 -9.64 -4.58
CA ASN A 338 30.47 -10.23 -5.74
C ASN A 338 30.18 -11.70 -5.44
N PRO A 339 28.90 -12.09 -5.24
CA PRO A 339 27.69 -11.41 -5.68
C PRO A 339 27.36 -10.10 -4.93
N ALA A 340 26.75 -9.16 -5.65
CA ALA A 340 26.14 -7.97 -5.06
C ALA A 340 24.93 -8.38 -4.21
N LYS A 341 24.92 -8.00 -2.93
CA LYS A 341 23.90 -8.44 -1.97
C LYS A 341 23.00 -7.31 -1.52
N PHE A 342 21.70 -7.59 -1.42
CA PHE A 342 20.68 -6.64 -0.98
C PHE A 342 19.84 -7.27 0.13
N LYS A 343 19.34 -6.43 1.04
CA LYS A 343 18.21 -6.76 1.92
C LYS A 343 17.08 -5.81 1.56
N VAL A 344 15.94 -6.37 1.15
CA VAL A 344 14.76 -5.59 0.81
C VAL A 344 13.52 -6.32 1.32
N VAL A 345 12.48 -5.56 1.59
CA VAL A 345 11.17 -6.08 1.98
C VAL A 345 10.59 -6.99 0.89
N PRO A 346 9.61 -7.85 1.20
CA PRO A 346 8.96 -8.67 0.18
C PRO A 346 8.26 -7.81 -0.89
N GLY A 347 8.30 -8.27 -2.13
CA GLY A 347 7.71 -7.54 -3.26
C GLY A 347 8.21 -8.01 -4.62
N THR A 348 7.77 -7.32 -5.67
CA THR A 348 8.18 -7.59 -7.06
C THR A 348 9.15 -6.53 -7.55
N TYR A 349 10.30 -6.97 -8.07
CA TYR A 349 11.41 -6.11 -8.44
C TYR A 349 11.90 -6.32 -9.87
N ASP A 350 12.27 -5.23 -10.54
CA ASP A 350 13.05 -5.28 -11.78
C ASP A 350 14.54 -5.04 -11.43
N VAL A 351 15.42 -5.91 -11.94
CA VAL A 351 16.85 -5.88 -11.65
C VAL A 351 17.59 -5.30 -12.85
N TYR A 352 18.35 -4.24 -12.64
CA TYR A 352 19.20 -3.63 -13.65
C TYR A 352 20.66 -3.86 -13.31
N ILE A 353 21.44 -4.31 -14.28
CA ILE A 353 22.88 -4.55 -14.14
C ILE A 353 23.58 -3.77 -15.24
N SER A 354 24.36 -2.74 -14.87
CA SER A 354 25.11 -1.89 -15.81
C SER A 354 26.60 -2.10 -15.63
N SER A 355 27.28 -2.55 -16.68
CA SER A 355 28.73 -2.75 -16.66
C SER A 355 29.46 -1.42 -16.57
N VAL A 356 30.46 -1.33 -15.70
CA VAL A 356 31.30 -0.12 -15.60
C VAL A 356 32.66 -0.30 -16.26
N GLU A 357 32.99 -1.53 -16.66
CA GLU A 357 34.25 -1.88 -17.31
C GLU A 357 34.19 -1.77 -18.83
N ILE A 358 33.00 -1.97 -19.40
CA ILE A 358 32.79 -1.96 -20.85
C ILE A 358 32.34 -0.56 -21.27
N GLN A 359 32.95 -0.02 -22.32
CA GLN A 359 32.58 1.29 -22.84
C GLN A 359 31.13 1.27 -23.35
N GLY A 360 30.47 2.42 -23.29
CA GLY A 360 29.03 2.52 -23.54
C GLY A 360 28.16 2.09 -22.36
N ARG A 361 28.76 1.53 -21.30
CA ARG A 361 28.08 1.07 -20.07
C ARG A 361 26.82 0.25 -20.37
N PRO A 362 26.98 -0.88 -21.11
CA PRO A 362 25.83 -1.69 -21.47
C PRO A 362 25.08 -2.13 -20.20
N GLU A 363 23.77 -2.19 -20.31
CA GLU A 363 22.86 -2.48 -19.21
C GLU A 363 21.84 -3.54 -19.64
N ILE A 364 21.59 -4.51 -18.77
CA ILE A 364 20.49 -5.47 -18.94
C ILE A 364 19.47 -5.31 -17.83
N ARG A 365 18.23 -5.71 -18.14
CA ARG A 365 17.10 -5.75 -17.21
C ARG A 365 16.63 -7.19 -17.06
N ILE A 366 16.44 -7.64 -15.83
CA ILE A 366 15.77 -8.89 -15.48
C ILE A 366 14.44 -8.51 -14.83
N ASP A 367 13.35 -8.80 -15.53
CA ASP A 367 12.01 -8.35 -15.16
C ASP A 367 11.39 -9.17 -14.03
N ARG A 368 10.59 -8.51 -13.19
CA ARG A 368 9.56 -9.14 -12.32
C ARG A 368 10.07 -10.28 -11.43
N GLN A 369 11.04 -9.99 -10.59
CA GLN A 369 11.55 -10.88 -9.57
C GLN A 369 10.69 -10.78 -8.30
N ASN A 370 9.90 -11.82 -8.02
CA ASN A 370 9.02 -11.90 -6.85
C ASN A 370 9.78 -12.42 -5.63
N LEU A 371 10.10 -11.55 -4.70
CA LEU A 371 10.75 -11.88 -3.44
C LEU A 371 9.71 -12.06 -2.34
N ALA A 372 9.59 -13.28 -1.79
CA ALA A 372 8.75 -13.52 -0.62
C ALA A 372 9.49 -13.18 0.68
N SER A 373 8.78 -13.27 1.81
CA SER A 373 9.32 -13.00 3.14
C SER A 373 10.46 -13.94 3.50
N GLY A 374 11.61 -13.37 3.89
CA GLY A 374 12.81 -14.12 4.25
C GLY A 374 13.51 -14.88 3.11
N ASP A 375 12.95 -14.87 1.90
CA ASP A 375 13.48 -15.61 0.75
C ASP A 375 14.81 -15.04 0.24
N VAL A 376 15.53 -15.84 -0.55
CA VAL A 376 16.75 -15.42 -1.25
C VAL A 376 16.56 -15.63 -2.75
N ILE A 377 16.70 -14.57 -3.54
CA ILE A 377 16.77 -14.64 -5.00
C ILE A 377 18.23 -14.52 -5.43
N SER A 378 18.75 -15.60 -6.03
CA SER A 378 20.10 -15.64 -6.62
C SER A 378 20.01 -15.50 -8.13
N LEU A 379 20.66 -14.47 -8.68
CA LEU A 379 20.73 -14.21 -10.13
C LEU A 379 22.18 -14.12 -10.56
N SER A 380 22.42 -14.30 -11.86
CA SER A 380 23.73 -14.05 -12.44
C SER A 380 23.65 -13.42 -13.83
N HIS A 381 24.64 -12.62 -14.16
CA HIS A 381 24.83 -12.11 -15.51
C HIS A 381 26.31 -12.09 -15.88
N GLY A 382 26.62 -12.58 -17.08
CA GLY A 382 27.97 -12.64 -17.62
C GLY A 382 28.11 -11.79 -18.87
N TRP A 383 28.86 -10.70 -18.77
CA TRP A 383 29.21 -9.86 -19.89
C TRP A 383 30.25 -10.52 -20.79
N LYS A 384 30.14 -10.26 -22.09
CA LYS A 384 31.14 -10.61 -23.08
C LYS A 384 31.87 -9.35 -23.51
N SER A 385 33.18 -9.40 -23.64
CA SER A 385 33.94 -8.25 -24.13
C SER A 385 35.21 -8.65 -24.87
N GLY A 386 35.69 -7.79 -25.76
CA GLY A 386 37.04 -7.80 -26.31
C GLY A 386 37.72 -6.44 -26.19
N GLU A 387 38.96 -6.35 -26.66
CA GLU A 387 39.77 -5.14 -26.64
C GLU A 387 39.96 -4.58 -28.04
N LEU A 388 39.66 -3.29 -28.21
CA LEU A 388 39.99 -2.51 -29.40
C LEU A 388 41.13 -1.56 -29.05
N THR A 389 42.23 -1.69 -29.77
CA THR A 389 43.41 -0.84 -29.63
C THR A 389 43.52 0.05 -30.87
N VAL A 390 43.51 1.37 -30.67
CA VAL A 390 43.49 2.36 -31.76
C VAL A 390 44.76 3.19 -31.76
N GLY A 391 45.57 3.00 -32.79
CA GLY A 391 46.78 3.79 -33.05
C GLY A 391 46.55 4.96 -34.00
N ALA A 392 47.44 5.93 -33.94
CA ALA A 392 47.45 7.09 -34.84
C ALA A 392 48.91 7.41 -35.20
N ARG A 393 49.27 7.33 -36.49
CA ARG A 393 50.65 7.51 -36.97
C ARG A 393 50.74 8.31 -38.27
N LYS A 394 51.85 9.04 -38.44
CA LYS A 394 52.27 9.67 -39.70
C LYS A 394 53.69 9.18 -39.99
N GLY A 395 53.85 8.30 -40.98
CA GLY A 395 55.07 7.49 -41.08
C GLY A 395 55.31 6.72 -39.78
N ASP A 396 56.51 6.84 -39.22
CA ASP A 396 56.88 6.21 -37.94
C ASP A 396 56.55 7.06 -36.70
N ALA A 397 56.14 8.32 -36.90
CA ALA A 397 55.84 9.23 -35.80
C ALA A 397 54.42 9.02 -35.26
N TYR A 398 54.25 9.12 -33.93
CA TYR A 398 52.95 9.13 -33.28
C TYR A 398 52.18 10.41 -33.57
N VAL A 399 50.86 10.30 -33.72
CA VAL A 399 49.93 11.41 -33.92
C VAL A 399 49.04 11.55 -32.70
N ASP A 400 48.91 12.78 -32.22
CA ASP A 400 47.90 13.17 -31.23
C ASP A 400 46.57 13.31 -31.97
N ALA A 401 45.62 12.40 -31.71
CA ALA A 401 44.32 12.37 -32.38
C ALA A 401 43.20 12.06 -31.39
N THR A 402 42.06 12.73 -31.55
CA THR A 402 40.83 12.31 -30.88
C THR A 402 40.32 11.03 -31.54
N VAL A 403 39.77 10.14 -30.71
CA VAL A 403 39.22 8.84 -31.13
C VAL A 403 37.76 8.81 -30.72
N GLY A 404 36.86 8.60 -31.68
CA GLY A 404 35.47 8.23 -31.42
C GLY A 404 35.20 6.82 -31.95
N VAL A 405 34.55 5.98 -31.15
CA VAL A 405 34.21 4.60 -31.50
C VAL A 405 32.69 4.48 -31.58
N TYR A 406 32.20 4.07 -32.75
CA TYR A 406 30.78 4.03 -33.07
C TYR A 406 30.35 2.61 -33.40
N LEU A 407 29.28 2.13 -32.78
CA LEU A 407 28.70 0.84 -33.13
C LEU A 407 28.10 0.93 -34.53
N LYS A 408 28.60 0.14 -35.48
CA LYS A 408 28.25 0.27 -36.91
C LYS A 408 26.76 0.08 -37.19
N LYS A 409 26.11 -0.82 -36.44
CA LYS A 409 24.67 -1.13 -36.58
C LYS A 409 23.76 0.06 -36.26
N THR A 410 24.09 0.84 -35.24
CA THR A 410 23.22 1.91 -34.72
C THR A 410 23.80 3.31 -34.90
N ASN A 411 25.06 3.40 -35.32
CA ASN A 411 25.86 4.62 -35.33
C ASN A 411 25.96 5.29 -33.95
N ALA A 412 25.72 4.55 -32.85
CA ALA A 412 25.83 5.06 -31.49
C ALA A 412 27.30 5.22 -31.10
N ASN A 413 27.68 6.39 -30.56
CA ASN A 413 29.00 6.58 -29.98
C ASN A 413 29.09 5.83 -28.65
N VAL A 414 29.93 4.81 -28.58
CA VAL A 414 30.10 3.96 -27.38
C VAL A 414 31.36 4.30 -26.60
N ALA A 415 32.36 4.91 -27.22
CA ALA A 415 33.60 5.26 -26.55
C ALA A 415 34.27 6.48 -27.19
N ASN A 416 34.88 7.32 -26.35
CA ASN A 416 35.74 8.40 -26.80
C ASN A 416 37.10 8.31 -26.09
N GLY A 417 38.15 8.70 -26.79
CA GLY A 417 39.50 8.73 -26.26
C GLY A 417 40.40 9.65 -27.05
N ARG A 418 41.69 9.57 -26.75
CA ARG A 418 42.73 10.35 -27.42
C ARG A 418 44.01 9.53 -27.44
N THR A 419 44.68 9.50 -28.57
CA THR A 419 46.07 9.07 -28.67
C THR A 419 46.97 10.27 -28.44
N TYR A 420 48.17 10.06 -27.88
CA TYR A 420 49.16 11.13 -27.77
C TYR A 420 50.47 10.72 -28.46
N LEU A 421 51.53 11.49 -28.20
CA LEU A 421 52.80 11.43 -28.93
C LEU A 421 53.81 10.43 -28.32
N SER A 422 53.34 9.43 -27.57
CA SER A 422 54.21 8.42 -26.93
C SER A 422 53.64 7.01 -27.07
N VAL A 423 54.52 6.01 -27.00
CA VAL A 423 54.14 4.58 -27.02
C VAL A 423 53.22 4.18 -25.87
N SER A 424 53.31 4.84 -24.71
CA SER A 424 52.48 4.56 -23.53
C SER A 424 51.04 5.07 -23.65
N THR A 425 50.77 5.91 -24.65
CA THR A 425 49.48 6.59 -24.84
C THR A 425 48.95 6.46 -26.27
N ASN A 426 49.69 5.77 -27.13
CA ASN A 426 49.38 5.49 -28.52
C ASN A 426 50.01 4.13 -28.88
N PRO A 427 49.19 3.07 -28.96
CA PRO A 427 47.75 3.12 -29.18
C PRO A 427 46.89 3.27 -27.90
N LYS A 428 45.63 3.71 -28.07
CA LYS A 428 44.62 3.82 -27.01
C LYS A 428 43.72 2.58 -27.01
N THR A 429 43.57 1.92 -25.86
CA THR A 429 42.73 0.72 -25.72
C THR A 429 41.34 1.03 -25.16
N PHE A 430 40.34 0.31 -25.67
CA PHE A 430 38.94 0.33 -25.26
C PHE A 430 38.45 -1.11 -25.04
N ILE A 431 37.70 -1.33 -23.96
CA ILE A 431 37.01 -2.59 -23.71
C ILE A 431 35.58 -2.45 -24.26
N LEU A 432 35.21 -3.28 -25.22
CA LEU A 432 33.94 -3.18 -25.94
C LEU A 432 33.20 -4.52 -25.91
N GLU A 433 31.88 -4.48 -26.07
CA GLU A 433 31.11 -5.68 -26.39
C GLU A 433 31.55 -6.27 -27.76
N PRO A 434 31.34 -7.56 -28.02
CA PRO A 434 31.59 -8.11 -29.35
C PRO A 434 30.70 -7.42 -30.41
N GLY A 435 31.28 -7.00 -31.52
CA GLY A 435 30.54 -6.29 -32.55
C GLY A 435 31.42 -5.67 -33.63
N GLU A 436 30.76 -5.03 -34.61
CA GLU A 436 31.40 -4.24 -35.65
C GLU A 436 31.37 -2.75 -35.28
N TYR A 437 32.54 -2.11 -35.39
CA TYR A 437 32.74 -0.73 -34.99
C TYR A 437 33.35 0.10 -36.12
N GLU A 438 32.87 1.32 -36.25
CA GLU A 438 33.51 2.38 -37.02
C GLU A 438 34.31 3.27 -36.07
N ILE A 439 35.58 3.50 -36.39
CA ILE A 439 36.49 4.32 -35.60
C ILE A 439 36.74 5.61 -36.38
N ARG A 440 36.42 6.75 -35.77
CA ARG A 440 36.63 8.08 -36.33
C ARG A 440 37.79 8.76 -35.61
N LEU A 441 38.82 9.08 -36.36
CA LEU A 441 40.01 9.78 -35.89
C LEU A 441 40.03 11.21 -36.41
N SER A 442 40.35 12.17 -35.55
CA SER A 442 40.65 13.54 -35.95
C SER A 442 42.00 13.95 -35.39
N ALA A 443 42.96 14.21 -36.28
CA ALA A 443 44.29 14.65 -35.88
C ALA A 443 44.23 16.03 -35.19
N VAL A 444 44.94 16.14 -34.07
CA VAL A 444 45.13 17.38 -33.31
C VAL A 444 46.56 17.87 -33.50
N LYS A 445 47.58 16.99 -33.36
CA LYS A 445 48.98 17.33 -33.65
C LYS A 445 49.68 16.22 -34.46
N PRO A 446 50.39 16.57 -35.56
CA PRO A 446 50.49 17.92 -36.13
C PRO A 446 49.16 18.37 -36.77
N ALA A 447 48.96 19.69 -36.85
CA ALA A 447 47.76 20.26 -37.45
C ALA A 447 47.70 19.97 -38.97
N GLY A 448 46.50 20.01 -39.54
CA GLY A 448 46.29 19.91 -40.99
C GLY A 448 46.24 18.49 -41.58
N LEU A 449 46.34 17.45 -40.75
CA LEU A 449 46.26 16.06 -41.22
C LEU A 449 44.82 15.58 -41.53
N GLY A 450 43.79 16.27 -41.04
CA GLY A 450 42.39 15.92 -41.32
C GLY A 450 41.90 14.69 -40.54
N LYS A 451 40.82 14.06 -41.05
CA LYS A 451 40.11 12.95 -40.39
C LYS A 451 40.42 11.62 -41.06
N LYS A 452 40.33 10.51 -40.31
CA LYS A 452 40.39 9.13 -40.82
C LYS A 452 39.22 8.33 -40.27
N THR A 453 38.74 7.38 -41.06
CA THR A 453 37.72 6.41 -40.65
C THR A 453 38.28 5.01 -40.86
N LEU A 454 38.14 4.15 -39.85
CA LEU A 454 38.57 2.76 -39.86
C LEU A 454 37.39 1.87 -39.43
N ASN A 455 37.47 0.58 -39.75
CA ASN A 455 36.51 -0.41 -39.28
C ASN A 455 37.25 -1.49 -38.48
N ALA A 456 36.63 -1.98 -37.40
CA ALA A 456 37.14 -3.10 -36.63
C ALA A 456 36.01 -4.04 -36.23
N THR A 457 36.33 -5.33 -36.11
CA THR A 457 35.44 -6.33 -35.51
C THR A 457 36.05 -6.79 -34.19
N VAL A 458 35.36 -6.52 -33.08
CA VAL A 458 35.77 -6.98 -31.75
C VAL A 458 35.09 -8.32 -31.48
N LYS A 459 35.87 -9.31 -31.07
CA LYS A 459 35.38 -10.64 -30.67
C LYS A 459 35.49 -10.81 -29.15
N GLU A 460 34.67 -11.68 -28.59
CA GLU A 460 34.76 -12.07 -27.18
C GLU A 460 36.18 -12.59 -26.86
N LYS A 461 36.78 -12.08 -25.77
CA LYS A 461 38.16 -12.37 -25.34
C LYS A 461 39.25 -12.09 -26.39
N GLY A 462 38.92 -11.44 -27.50
CA GLY A 462 39.85 -11.10 -28.56
C GLY A 462 40.41 -9.68 -28.39
N THR A 463 41.59 -9.45 -28.96
CA THR A 463 42.19 -8.13 -29.11
C THR A 463 42.30 -7.82 -30.61
N VAL A 464 41.88 -6.62 -31.01
CA VAL A 464 42.02 -6.12 -32.37
C VAL A 464 42.70 -4.76 -32.35
N GLU A 465 43.69 -4.57 -33.22
CA GLU A 465 44.40 -3.30 -33.36
C GLU A 465 44.15 -2.69 -34.74
N VAL A 466 43.81 -1.41 -34.75
CA VAL A 466 43.68 -0.61 -35.98
C VAL A 466 44.48 0.68 -35.82
N THR A 467 45.17 1.10 -36.88
CA THR A 467 45.98 2.34 -36.84
C THR A 467 45.59 3.26 -37.99
N GLY A 468 45.22 4.49 -37.65
CA GLY A 468 45.03 5.56 -38.62
C GLY A 468 46.39 6.04 -39.12
N LYS A 469 46.65 5.87 -40.41
CA LYS A 469 47.88 6.35 -41.07
C LYS A 469 47.59 7.57 -41.93
N TRP A 470 48.32 8.66 -41.68
CA TRP A 470 48.29 9.89 -42.48
C TRP A 470 49.45 9.97 -43.46
#